data_AF-A0A497PKL4-F1
#
_entry.id   AF-A0A497PKL4-F1
#
_cell.length_a   1.000
_cell.length_b   1.000
_cell.length_c   1.000
_cell.angle_alpha   90.00
_cell.angle_beta   90.00
_cell.angle_gamma   90.00
#
_symmetry.space_group_name_H-M   'P 1'
#
loop_
_entity.id
_entity.type
_entity.pdbx_description
1 polymer ?
#
loop_
_entity_poly.entity_id
_entity_poly.type
_entity_poly.pdbx_seq_one_letter_code
_entity_poly.pdbx_strand_id
1 'polypeptide(L)'
;MYNEGKLKRRVVRLISEYLEPRQIFKLITQREWPYSALYQKEYACRDRAMMSLAFCSAGRIAAVVGGDRYKLVNGVPVRVGSYEGLKRENLILYDDYIMVRHMVVVKRSWKVVEKYGAQIQVRDDFIIPLKRGLFENPYWDQLVPFGWLILEYLENCAPEKGRLFPYKTKRAWQIVNYVTGMFPNWFRAQAEHFYGHYLLPDSVKLAKFVKVVRPEQVSHYIGYSWQEQLKNKELKVDFGWIEKEVREIKKRMKEEGIKV
;
A
#
# COMPACT_ATOMS: atom_id res chain seq x y z
N MET A 1 -33.42 13.97 8.24
CA MET A 1 -32.99 15.15 7.47
C MET A 1 -31.47 15.19 7.46
N TYR A 2 -30.86 14.81 6.34
CA TYR A 2 -29.41 14.65 6.19
C TYR A 2 -28.79 15.98 5.75
N ASN A 3 -27.77 16.46 6.45
CA ASN A 3 -27.05 17.70 6.13
C ASN A 3 -26.40 17.63 4.74
N GLU A 4 -27.01 18.31 3.78
CA GLU A 4 -26.42 18.69 2.49
C GLU A 4 -25.31 19.73 2.73
N GLY A 5 -24.13 19.53 2.13
CA GLY A 5 -23.07 20.56 2.10
C GLY A 5 -21.77 20.25 2.86
N LYS A 6 -21.70 19.20 3.71
CA LYS A 6 -20.40 18.68 4.19
C LYS A 6 -20.01 17.48 3.33
N LEU A 7 -18.93 17.59 2.56
CA LEU A 7 -18.30 16.46 1.83
C LEU A 7 -18.31 15.24 2.76
N LYS A 8 -19.21 14.27 2.48
CA LYS A 8 -19.32 13.03 3.26
C LYS A 8 -17.92 12.46 3.35
N ARG A 9 -17.40 12.29 4.57
CA ARG A 9 -16.08 11.70 4.80
C ARG A 9 -16.03 10.39 3.99
N ARG A 10 -15.17 10.32 2.96
CA ARG A 10 -15.12 9.13 2.12
C ARG A 10 -14.74 7.94 3.01
N VAL A 11 -15.69 7.02 3.20
CA VAL A 11 -15.57 5.84 4.06
C VAL A 11 -15.47 4.60 3.19
N VAL A 12 -14.94 3.51 3.74
CA VAL A 12 -14.82 2.20 3.06
C VAL A 12 -16.15 1.74 2.44
N ARG A 13 -17.29 2.11 3.05
CA ARG A 13 -18.64 1.84 2.52
C ARG A 13 -18.94 2.45 1.15
N LEU A 14 -18.12 3.39 0.65
CA LEU A 14 -18.27 3.98 -0.69
C LEU A 14 -17.52 3.20 -1.77
N ILE A 15 -16.82 2.12 -1.40
CA ILE A 15 -16.12 1.27 -2.36
C ILE A 15 -17.15 0.25 -2.86
N SER A 16 -17.68 0.49 -4.06
CA SER A 16 -18.64 -0.39 -4.73
C SER A 16 -17.96 -1.55 -5.47
N GLU A 17 -16.69 -1.35 -5.85
CA GLU A 17 -15.95 -2.28 -6.72
C GLU A 17 -14.52 -2.49 -6.22
N TYR A 18 -14.09 -3.75 -6.28
CA TYR A 18 -12.71 -4.14 -6.04
C TYR A 18 -12.02 -4.39 -7.37
N LEU A 19 -10.90 -3.69 -7.58
CA LEU A 19 -10.13 -3.76 -8.81
C LEU A 19 -9.07 -4.84 -8.73
N GLU A 20 -8.74 -5.43 -9.87
CA GLU A 20 -7.58 -6.29 -9.99
C GLU A 20 -6.28 -5.50 -9.85
N PRO A 21 -5.17 -6.12 -9.38
CA PRO A 21 -3.87 -5.46 -9.27
C PRO A 21 -3.43 -4.75 -10.55
N ARG A 22 -3.66 -5.34 -11.73
CA ARG A 22 -3.37 -4.72 -13.03
C ARG A 22 -4.07 -3.36 -13.21
N GLN A 23 -5.34 -3.28 -12.84
CA GLN A 23 -6.12 -2.05 -12.97
C GLN A 23 -5.63 -0.99 -11.99
N ILE A 24 -5.29 -1.39 -10.75
CA ILE A 24 -4.72 -0.49 -9.74
C ILE A 24 -3.35 0.03 -10.20
N PHE A 25 -2.50 -0.85 -10.74
CA PHE A 25 -1.21 -0.47 -11.30
C PHE A 25 -1.38 0.55 -12.42
N LYS A 26 -2.29 0.30 -13.37
CA LYS A 26 -2.63 1.25 -14.43
C LYS A 26 -3.08 2.60 -13.88
N LEU A 27 -3.91 2.64 -12.85
CA LEU A 27 -4.33 3.90 -12.21
C LEU A 27 -3.13 4.68 -11.64
N ILE A 28 -2.16 3.98 -11.05
CA ILE A 28 -0.94 4.58 -10.49
C ILE A 28 -0.03 5.15 -11.60
N THR A 29 0.02 4.52 -12.76
CA THR A 29 0.99 4.85 -13.83
C THR A 29 0.41 5.70 -14.96
N GLN A 30 -0.91 5.72 -15.17
CA GLN A 30 -1.53 6.43 -16.30
C GLN A 30 -1.53 7.96 -16.18
N ARG A 31 -1.37 8.48 -14.95
CA ARG A 31 -1.45 9.92 -14.67
C ARG A 31 -0.46 10.29 -13.59
N GLU A 32 0.15 11.46 -13.74
CA GLU A 32 1.09 12.01 -12.77
C GLU A 32 0.59 13.35 -12.27
N TRP A 33 0.97 13.73 -11.05
CA TRP A 33 0.73 15.10 -10.58
C TRP A 33 1.50 16.09 -11.46
N PRO A 34 0.91 17.23 -11.85
CA PRO A 34 1.54 18.20 -12.74
C PRO A 34 2.57 19.04 -11.97
N TYR A 35 3.77 18.50 -11.83
CA TYR A 35 4.91 19.23 -11.28
C TYR A 35 5.52 20.12 -12.38
N SER A 36 6.45 20.99 -11.97
CA SER A 36 7.27 21.69 -12.96
C SER A 36 8.16 20.69 -13.71
N ALA A 37 8.50 21.01 -14.96
CA ALA A 37 9.30 20.14 -15.82
C ALA A 37 10.61 19.67 -15.15
N LEU A 38 11.23 20.54 -14.34
CA LEU A 38 12.46 20.24 -13.60
C LEU A 38 12.30 19.05 -12.63
N TYR A 39 11.17 18.94 -11.93
CA TYR A 39 10.96 17.91 -10.90
C TYR A 39 9.98 16.81 -11.33
N GLN A 40 9.40 16.92 -12.52
CA GLN A 40 8.34 16.03 -12.98
C GLN A 40 8.74 14.56 -12.87
N LYS A 41 9.92 14.23 -13.40
CA LYS A 41 10.41 12.85 -13.46
C LYS A 41 10.65 12.26 -12.06
N GLU A 42 11.44 12.94 -11.24
CA GLU A 42 11.81 12.51 -9.88
C GLU A 42 10.56 12.38 -8.98
N TYR A 43 9.69 13.38 -8.98
CA TYR A 43 8.52 13.38 -8.12
C TYR A 43 7.44 12.43 -8.59
N ALA A 44 7.31 12.18 -9.91
CA ALA A 44 6.42 11.15 -10.41
C ALA A 44 6.90 9.74 -10.02
N CYS A 45 8.21 9.48 -10.10
CA CYS A 45 8.80 8.21 -9.62
C CYS A 45 8.49 7.98 -8.14
N ARG A 46 8.75 8.99 -7.30
CA ARG A 46 8.42 8.99 -5.87
C ARG A 46 6.95 8.75 -5.59
N ASP A 47 6.05 9.42 -6.32
CA ASP A 47 4.61 9.34 -6.10
C ASP A 47 4.05 7.97 -6.49
N ARG A 48 4.58 7.36 -7.58
CA ARG A 48 4.29 5.97 -7.95
C ARG A 48 4.71 5.00 -6.85
N ALA A 49 5.95 5.11 -6.36
CA ALA A 49 6.44 4.25 -5.29
C ALA A 49 5.63 4.39 -3.99
N MET A 50 5.22 5.62 -3.64
CA MET A 50 4.35 5.87 -2.48
C MET A 50 3.00 5.16 -2.59
N MET A 51 2.35 5.25 -3.76
CA MET A 51 1.07 4.58 -3.99
C MET A 51 1.23 3.05 -4.04
N SER A 52 2.31 2.55 -4.64
CA SER A 52 2.66 1.12 -4.64
C SER A 52 2.86 0.59 -3.22
N LEU A 53 3.61 1.29 -2.36
CA LEU A 53 3.75 0.91 -0.95
C LEU A 53 2.42 0.99 -0.18
N ALA A 54 1.56 1.97 -0.48
CA ALA A 54 0.25 2.06 0.14
C ALA A 54 -0.64 0.85 -0.21
N PHE A 55 -0.57 0.36 -1.45
CA PHE A 55 -1.26 -0.85 -1.89
C PHE A 55 -0.61 -2.12 -1.33
N CYS A 56 0.67 -2.38 -1.62
CA CYS A 56 1.35 -3.62 -1.22
C CYS A 56 1.36 -3.84 0.28
N SER A 57 1.47 -2.78 1.09
CA SER A 57 1.41 -2.93 2.54
C SER A 57 -0.01 -3.23 3.04
N ALA A 58 -1.09 -2.86 2.33
CA ALA A 58 -2.42 -2.72 2.93
C ALA A 58 -2.42 -1.80 4.19
N GLY A 59 -1.43 -0.91 4.30
CA GLY A 59 -1.25 0.01 5.41
C GLY A 59 -2.15 1.24 5.28
N ARG A 60 -2.35 1.96 6.39
CA ARG A 60 -2.91 3.32 6.28
C ARG A 60 -1.83 4.25 5.72
N ILE A 61 -2.23 5.24 4.94
CA ILE A 61 -1.29 6.19 4.33
C ILE A 61 -0.35 6.87 5.34
N ALA A 62 -0.82 7.16 6.55
CA ALA A 62 0.00 7.76 7.60
C ALA A 62 1.11 6.84 8.12
N ALA A 63 1.00 5.53 7.93
CA ALA A 63 2.09 4.59 8.21
C ALA A 63 3.17 4.64 7.11
N VAL A 64 2.80 4.99 5.88
CA VAL A 64 3.72 5.09 4.74
C VAL A 64 4.45 6.43 4.75
N VAL A 65 3.72 7.55 4.81
CA VAL A 65 4.29 8.91 4.65
C VAL A 65 4.35 9.70 5.96
N GLY A 66 3.86 9.13 7.06
CA GLY A 66 3.71 9.86 8.32
C GLY A 66 2.50 10.78 8.33
N GLY A 67 2.31 11.50 9.44
CA GLY A 67 1.19 12.42 9.59
C GLY A 67 0.89 12.77 11.04
N ASP A 68 -0.01 13.72 11.24
CA ASP A 68 -0.27 14.21 12.59
C ASP A 68 -1.19 13.26 13.38
N ARG A 69 -0.90 13.13 14.68
CA ARG A 69 -1.70 12.38 15.65
C ARG A 69 -2.65 13.34 16.33
N TYR A 70 -3.94 12.99 16.35
CA TYR A 70 -4.97 13.79 17.01
C TYR A 70 -5.66 12.98 18.10
N LYS A 71 -6.02 13.64 19.19
CA LYS A 71 -6.90 13.15 20.25
C LYS A 71 -8.08 14.11 20.39
N LEU A 72 -9.26 13.59 20.65
CA LEU A 72 -10.40 14.44 21.01
C LEU A 72 -10.25 14.83 22.48
N VAL A 73 -10.17 16.13 22.75
CA VAL A 73 -10.21 16.74 24.08
C VAL A 73 -11.44 17.63 24.10
N ASN A 74 -12.42 17.32 24.94
CA ASN A 74 -13.71 18.04 25.00
C ASN A 74 -14.39 18.18 23.62
N GLY A 75 -14.37 17.11 22.81
CA GLY A 75 -14.95 17.11 21.46
C GLY A 75 -14.11 17.79 20.38
N VAL A 76 -13.02 18.47 20.74
CA VAL A 76 -12.14 19.18 19.80
C VAL A 76 -10.92 18.31 19.44
N PRO A 77 -10.56 18.15 18.16
CA PRO A 77 -9.36 17.42 17.75
C PRO A 77 -8.11 18.25 18.05
N VAL A 78 -7.35 17.84 19.06
CA VAL A 78 -6.06 18.44 19.44
C VAL A 78 -4.92 17.57 18.90
N ARG A 79 -3.90 18.19 18.29
CA ARG A 79 -2.70 17.48 17.83
C ARG A 79 -1.87 17.05 19.05
N VAL A 80 -1.61 15.75 19.17
CA VAL A 80 -0.88 15.13 20.29
C VAL A 80 0.44 14.50 19.86
N GLY A 81 0.85 14.69 18.60
CA GLY A 81 2.13 14.18 18.09
C GLY A 81 2.12 13.99 16.58
N SER A 82 3.03 13.14 16.09
CA SER A 82 3.10 12.74 14.68
C SER A 82 3.58 11.29 14.53
N TYR A 83 3.17 10.65 13.44
CA TYR A 83 3.78 9.46 12.89
C TYR A 83 4.89 9.90 11.93
N GLU A 84 6.04 9.22 11.98
CA GLU A 84 7.18 9.55 11.14
C GLU A 84 7.03 9.02 9.70
N GLY A 85 6.22 7.98 9.50
CA GLY A 85 6.13 7.25 8.23
C GLY A 85 7.22 6.18 8.13
N LEU A 86 7.30 5.55 6.96
CA LEU A 86 8.42 4.67 6.62
C LEU A 86 9.69 5.49 6.45
N LYS A 87 10.80 4.90 6.87
CA LYS A 87 12.15 5.39 6.66
C LYS A 87 12.89 4.50 5.66
N ARG A 88 13.98 4.97 5.07
CA ARG A 88 14.79 4.20 4.13
C ARG A 88 15.30 2.89 4.75
N GLU A 89 15.62 2.92 6.04
CA GLU A 89 16.11 1.77 6.81
C GLU A 89 15.03 0.73 7.08
N ASN A 90 13.75 1.08 6.89
CA ASN A 90 12.67 0.09 6.95
C ASN A 90 12.64 -0.81 5.71
N LEU A 91 13.34 -0.47 4.61
CA LEU A 91 13.32 -1.24 3.37
C LEU A 91 14.70 -1.86 3.12
N ILE A 92 14.75 -3.19 3.19
CA ILE A 92 15.95 -3.98 2.87
C ILE A 92 15.76 -4.61 1.50
N LEU A 93 16.73 -4.38 0.61
CA LEU A 93 16.73 -4.90 -0.75
C LEU A 93 17.40 -6.26 -0.79
N TYR A 94 16.73 -7.23 -1.42
CA TYR A 94 17.26 -8.52 -1.84
C TYR A 94 17.08 -8.63 -3.36
N ASP A 95 17.74 -9.60 -3.98
CA ASP A 95 17.73 -9.78 -5.44
C ASP A 95 16.33 -10.05 -6.01
N ASP A 96 15.49 -10.71 -5.24
CA ASP A 96 14.17 -11.23 -5.64
C ASP A 96 13.00 -10.60 -4.88
N TYR A 97 13.24 -9.83 -3.82
CA TYR A 97 12.21 -9.10 -3.08
C TYR A 97 12.72 -7.89 -2.30
N ILE A 98 11.79 -7.02 -1.90
CA ILE A 98 12.00 -5.94 -0.94
C ILE A 98 11.38 -6.36 0.39
N MET A 99 12.16 -6.40 1.47
CA MET A 99 11.64 -6.62 2.82
C MET A 99 11.32 -5.29 3.50
N VAL A 100 10.08 -5.15 3.97
CA VAL A 100 9.61 -4.02 4.76
C VAL A 100 9.59 -4.43 6.23
N ARG A 101 10.43 -3.78 7.03
CA ARG A 101 10.62 -4.07 8.46
C ARG A 101 10.04 -3.00 9.36
N HIS A 102 9.53 -3.43 10.51
CA HIS A 102 9.11 -2.56 11.60
C HIS A 102 8.13 -1.44 11.18
N MET A 103 7.22 -1.71 10.25
CA MET A 103 6.22 -0.72 9.82
C MET A 103 5.26 -0.37 10.97
N VAL A 104 5.15 0.90 11.33
CA VAL A 104 4.30 1.35 12.45
C VAL A 104 2.80 1.21 12.12
N VAL A 105 2.03 0.73 13.09
CA VAL A 105 0.57 0.64 13.03
C VAL A 105 -0.06 1.89 13.62
N VAL A 106 -0.67 2.71 12.76
CA VAL A 106 -1.25 3.99 13.18
C VAL A 106 -2.67 3.87 13.76
N LYS A 107 -3.02 4.82 14.64
CA LYS A 107 -4.29 4.95 15.39
C LYS A 107 -4.61 3.77 16.32
N ARG A 108 -3.59 3.20 16.95
CA ARG A 108 -3.79 2.35 18.13
C ARG A 108 -4.01 3.24 19.35
N SER A 109 -5.10 3.01 20.08
CA SER A 109 -5.38 3.73 21.32
C SER A 109 -4.60 3.09 22.46
N TRP A 110 -4.29 3.88 23.50
CA TRP A 110 -3.64 3.40 24.72
C TRP A 110 -4.33 2.15 25.28
N LYS A 111 -5.68 2.18 25.41
CA LYS A 111 -6.47 1.04 25.90
C LYS A 111 -6.25 -0.26 25.13
N VAL A 112 -6.04 -0.16 23.80
CA VAL A 112 -5.80 -1.34 22.96
C VAL A 112 -4.35 -1.83 23.16
N VAL A 113 -3.40 -0.91 23.30
CA VAL A 113 -1.99 -1.25 23.59
C VAL A 113 -1.85 -1.90 24.97
N GLU A 114 -2.52 -1.37 25.98
CA GLU A 114 -2.55 -1.94 27.33
C GLU A 114 -3.14 -3.35 27.35
N LYS A 115 -4.22 -3.58 26.59
CA LYS A 115 -4.88 -4.89 26.51
C LYS A 115 -4.07 -5.95 25.76
N TYR A 116 -3.47 -5.60 24.62
CA TYR A 116 -2.85 -6.58 23.72
C TYR A 116 -1.31 -6.48 23.68
N GLY A 117 -0.71 -5.55 24.40
CA GLY A 117 0.73 -5.33 24.46
C GLY A 117 1.28 -4.37 23.38
N ALA A 118 2.53 -3.92 23.59
CA ALA A 118 3.19 -2.92 22.75
C ALA A 118 3.49 -3.42 21.32
N GLN A 119 3.64 -4.72 21.13
CA GLN A 119 3.96 -5.36 19.85
C GLN A 119 2.90 -5.15 18.76
N ILE A 120 1.66 -4.80 19.11
CA ILE A 120 0.60 -4.48 18.13
C ILE A 120 0.81 -3.13 17.43
N GLN A 121 1.76 -2.33 17.92
CA GLN A 121 2.08 -1.00 17.39
C GLN A 121 3.04 -1.08 16.19
N VAL A 122 3.60 -2.25 15.92
CA VAL A 122 4.53 -2.51 14.82
C VAL A 122 4.01 -3.73 14.07
N ARG A 123 4.09 -3.71 12.74
CA ARG A 123 3.75 -4.88 11.93
C ARG A 123 4.89 -5.87 11.94
N ASP A 124 4.52 -7.13 11.77
CA ASP A 124 5.50 -8.16 11.46
C ASP A 124 6.12 -7.85 10.08
N ASP A 125 7.36 -8.25 9.88
CA ASP A 125 8.08 -8.01 8.64
C ASP A 125 7.34 -8.70 7.48
N PHE A 126 7.30 -8.03 6.33
CA PHE A 126 6.66 -8.57 5.13
C PHE A 126 7.46 -8.20 3.89
N ILE A 127 7.25 -8.97 2.82
CA ILE A 127 8.03 -8.80 1.59
C ILE A 127 7.15 -8.36 0.42
N ILE A 128 7.76 -7.67 -0.53
CA ILE A 128 7.18 -7.27 -1.80
C ILE A 128 8.04 -7.92 -2.89
N PRO A 129 7.50 -8.83 -3.72
CA PRO A 129 8.30 -9.57 -4.68
C PRO A 129 8.82 -8.66 -5.81
N LEU A 130 10.01 -8.97 -6.31
CA LEU A 130 10.63 -8.40 -7.52
C LEU A 130 10.72 -9.43 -8.65
N LYS A 131 10.54 -10.71 -8.33
CA LYS A 131 10.58 -11.83 -9.27
C LYS A 131 9.32 -12.68 -9.17
N ARG A 132 8.88 -13.19 -10.32
CA ARG A 132 7.81 -14.18 -10.43
C ARG A 132 8.23 -15.53 -9.88
N GLY A 133 7.28 -16.29 -9.35
CA GLY A 133 7.50 -17.65 -8.84
C GLY A 133 8.29 -17.69 -7.52
N LEU A 134 8.37 -16.57 -6.79
CA LEU A 134 9.00 -16.53 -5.46
C LEU A 134 8.17 -17.29 -4.41
N PHE A 135 6.84 -17.30 -4.58
CA PHE A 135 5.92 -17.97 -3.67
C PHE A 135 5.19 -19.10 -4.39
N GLU A 136 4.81 -20.14 -3.63
CA GLU A 136 3.96 -21.23 -4.13
C GLU A 136 2.60 -20.73 -4.64
N ASN A 137 2.05 -19.70 -3.99
CA ASN A 137 0.82 -19.08 -4.44
C ASN A 137 1.14 -18.06 -5.56
N PRO A 138 0.75 -18.33 -6.81
CA PRO A 138 1.14 -17.51 -7.96
C PRO A 138 0.50 -16.11 -7.95
N TYR A 139 -0.57 -15.88 -7.19
CA TYR A 139 -1.18 -14.54 -7.09
C TYR A 139 -0.21 -13.50 -6.50
N TRP A 140 0.85 -13.91 -5.78
CA TRP A 140 1.91 -13.00 -5.35
C TRP A 140 2.62 -12.31 -6.52
N ASP A 141 2.72 -12.95 -7.68
CA ASP A 141 3.35 -12.39 -8.88
C ASP A 141 2.68 -11.06 -9.30
N GLN A 142 1.39 -10.89 -9.00
CA GLN A 142 0.65 -9.66 -9.32
C GLN A 142 1.19 -8.42 -8.58
N LEU A 143 1.98 -8.60 -7.52
CA LEU A 143 2.64 -7.52 -6.78
C LEU A 143 4.01 -7.15 -7.38
N VAL A 144 4.57 -7.95 -8.29
CA VAL A 144 5.92 -7.74 -8.85
C VAL A 144 6.08 -6.36 -9.50
N PRO A 145 5.17 -5.89 -10.38
CA PRO A 145 5.32 -4.58 -11.00
C PRO A 145 5.33 -3.43 -9.97
N PHE A 146 4.56 -3.57 -8.89
CA PHE A 146 4.56 -2.60 -7.79
C PHE A 146 5.91 -2.58 -7.06
N GLY A 147 6.50 -3.76 -6.82
CA GLY A 147 7.86 -3.88 -6.29
C GLY A 147 8.88 -3.15 -7.15
N TRP A 148 8.79 -3.27 -8.48
CA TRP A 148 9.67 -2.57 -9.40
C TRP A 148 9.50 -1.05 -9.38
N LEU A 149 8.28 -0.51 -9.22
CA LEU A 149 8.09 0.93 -9.01
C LEU A 149 8.73 1.44 -7.71
N ILE A 150 8.74 0.59 -6.66
CA ILE A 150 9.38 0.92 -5.39
C ILE A 150 10.90 0.88 -5.55
N LEU A 151 11.43 -0.16 -6.20
CA LEU A 151 12.87 -0.28 -6.48
C LEU A 151 13.38 0.87 -7.34
N GLU A 152 12.66 1.23 -8.40
CA GLU A 152 12.95 2.39 -9.26
C GLU A 152 13.11 3.66 -8.41
N TYR A 153 12.24 3.89 -7.43
CA TYR A 153 12.37 5.02 -6.53
C TYR A 153 13.56 4.90 -5.57
N LEU A 154 13.77 3.72 -4.99
CA LEU A 154 14.85 3.48 -4.03
C LEU A 154 16.24 3.68 -4.61
N GLU A 155 16.43 3.34 -5.89
CA GLU A 155 17.70 3.48 -6.59
C GLU A 155 17.92 4.90 -7.15
N ASN A 156 16.85 5.60 -7.57
CA ASN A 156 16.97 6.86 -8.30
C ASN A 156 16.75 8.14 -7.49
N CYS A 157 15.83 8.11 -6.53
CA CYS A 157 15.29 9.35 -5.96
C CYS A 157 15.04 9.29 -4.45
N ALA A 158 15.11 8.11 -3.83
CA ALA A 158 14.92 7.98 -2.40
C ALA A 158 16.12 8.56 -1.64
N PRO A 159 15.89 9.15 -0.46
CA PRO A 159 17.00 9.53 0.40
C PRO A 159 17.75 8.29 0.87
N GLU A 160 19.07 8.40 1.03
CA GLU A 160 19.91 7.30 1.54
C GLU A 160 19.57 6.88 2.98
N LYS A 161 19.06 7.83 3.78
CA LYS A 161 18.68 7.63 5.18
C LYS A 161 17.50 8.50 5.57
N GLY A 162 16.79 8.11 6.63
CA GLY A 162 15.69 8.87 7.20
C GLY A 162 14.37 8.67 6.47
N ARG A 163 13.47 9.66 6.55
CA ARG A 163 12.07 9.50 6.06
C ARG A 163 12.05 9.20 4.57
N LEU A 164 11.38 8.12 4.19
CA LEU A 164 11.31 7.65 2.81
C LEU A 164 10.58 8.64 1.89
N PHE A 165 9.51 9.29 2.37
CA PHE A 165 8.77 10.29 1.60
C PHE A 165 8.84 11.66 2.29
N PRO A 166 9.33 12.72 1.63
CA PRO A 166 9.54 14.03 2.24
C PRO A 166 8.24 14.86 2.40
N TYR A 167 7.10 14.21 2.63
CA TYR A 167 5.80 14.87 2.81
C TYR A 167 4.86 14.05 3.69
N LYS A 168 3.79 14.69 4.19
CA LYS A 168 2.79 14.08 5.09
C LYS A 168 1.51 13.70 4.36
N THR A 169 0.57 13.10 5.12
CA THR A 169 -0.75 12.66 4.65
C THR A 169 -1.53 13.67 3.81
N LYS A 170 -1.46 14.98 4.08
CA LYS A 170 -2.19 15.98 3.28
C LYS A 170 -1.73 15.97 1.82
N ARG A 171 -0.42 15.96 1.59
CA ARG A 171 0.16 15.94 0.24
C ARG A 171 -0.09 14.59 -0.44
N ALA A 172 0.09 13.49 0.30
CA ALA A 172 -0.24 12.16 -0.20
C ALA A 172 -1.72 12.04 -0.62
N TRP A 173 -2.64 12.63 0.15
CA TRP A 173 -4.06 12.67 -0.20
C TRP A 173 -4.29 13.41 -1.52
N GLN A 174 -3.66 14.57 -1.70
CA GLN A 174 -3.77 15.34 -2.95
C GLN A 174 -3.30 14.51 -4.15
N ILE A 175 -2.10 13.92 -4.04
CA ILE A 175 -1.50 13.10 -5.10
C ILE A 175 -2.42 11.93 -5.46
N VAL A 176 -2.82 11.12 -4.47
CA VAL A 176 -3.69 9.96 -4.69
C VAL A 176 -5.00 10.40 -5.34
N ASN A 177 -5.61 11.48 -4.87
CA ASN A 177 -6.88 11.95 -5.38
C ASN A 177 -6.78 12.46 -6.82
N TYR A 178 -5.70 13.15 -7.17
CA TYR A 178 -5.47 13.63 -8.53
C TYR A 178 -5.20 12.47 -9.49
N VAL A 179 -4.32 11.55 -9.11
CA VAL A 179 -3.86 10.46 -9.99
C VAL A 179 -4.96 9.42 -10.21
N THR A 180 -5.66 9.03 -9.14
CA THR A 180 -6.61 7.91 -9.19
C THR A 180 -8.08 8.32 -9.08
N GLY A 181 -8.39 9.57 -8.74
CA GLY A 181 -9.74 10.02 -8.38
C GLY A 181 -10.20 9.56 -6.98
N MET A 182 -9.42 8.71 -6.31
CA MET A 182 -9.80 8.05 -5.06
C MET A 182 -9.21 8.74 -3.82
N PHE A 183 -9.36 8.14 -2.64
CA PHE A 183 -8.79 8.62 -1.37
C PHE A 183 -7.78 7.61 -0.84
N PRO A 184 -6.77 7.97 -0.03
CA PRO A 184 -5.68 7.04 0.32
C PRO A 184 -6.09 5.72 0.99
N ASN A 185 -7.16 5.71 1.80
CA ASN A 185 -7.66 4.47 2.40
C ASN A 185 -8.33 3.53 1.38
N TRP A 186 -8.59 3.99 0.15
CA TRP A 186 -9.05 3.14 -0.95
C TRP A 186 -8.00 2.07 -1.27
N PHE A 187 -6.71 2.43 -1.38
CA PHE A 187 -5.64 1.46 -1.58
C PHE A 187 -5.63 0.37 -0.49
N ARG A 188 -5.80 0.77 0.76
CA ARG A 188 -5.88 -0.20 1.88
C ARG A 188 -7.02 -1.19 1.69
N ALA A 189 -8.21 -0.72 1.33
CA ALA A 189 -9.37 -1.60 1.15
C ALA A 189 -9.22 -2.50 -0.08
N GLN A 190 -8.67 -1.99 -1.19
CA GLN A 190 -8.34 -2.79 -2.37
C GLN A 190 -7.33 -3.89 -2.02
N ALA A 191 -6.28 -3.52 -1.27
CA ALA A 191 -5.28 -4.48 -0.82
C ALA A 191 -5.88 -5.50 0.15
N GLU A 192 -6.62 -5.09 1.18
CA GLU A 192 -7.27 -6.01 2.13
C GLU A 192 -8.17 -7.02 1.40
N HIS A 193 -8.91 -6.60 0.37
CA HIS A 193 -9.68 -7.50 -0.48
C HIS A 193 -8.80 -8.46 -1.27
N PHE A 194 -7.78 -7.96 -2.00
CA PHE A 194 -6.89 -8.81 -2.78
C PHE A 194 -6.15 -9.83 -1.92
N TYR A 195 -5.57 -9.38 -0.80
CA TYR A 195 -4.92 -10.27 0.16
C TYR A 195 -5.93 -11.27 0.75
N GLY A 196 -7.10 -10.83 1.17
CA GLY A 196 -8.11 -11.69 1.78
C GLY A 196 -8.76 -12.70 0.83
N HIS A 197 -8.88 -12.39 -0.46
CA HIS A 197 -9.44 -13.32 -1.44
C HIS A 197 -8.39 -14.27 -2.01
N TYR A 198 -7.17 -13.80 -2.27
CA TYR A 198 -6.23 -14.55 -3.11
C TYR A 198 -4.94 -14.98 -2.42
N LEU A 199 -4.43 -14.23 -1.44
CA LEU A 199 -3.12 -14.50 -0.84
C LEU A 199 -3.20 -15.16 0.55
N LEU A 200 -4.10 -14.64 1.37
CA LEU A 200 -4.31 -14.98 2.77
C LEU A 200 -5.82 -15.20 2.99
N PRO A 201 -6.43 -16.24 2.38
CA PRO A 201 -7.87 -16.55 2.50
C PRO A 201 -8.24 -17.14 3.86
N ASP A 202 -7.77 -16.49 4.91
CA ASP A 202 -7.97 -16.82 6.30
C ASP A 202 -7.94 -15.50 7.09
N SER A 203 -9.01 -15.22 7.82
CA SER A 203 -9.16 -13.96 8.54
C SER A 203 -8.10 -13.76 9.63
N VAL A 204 -7.57 -14.84 10.22
CA VAL A 204 -6.49 -14.78 11.21
C VAL A 204 -5.18 -14.42 10.53
N LYS A 205 -4.84 -15.05 9.40
CA LYS A 205 -3.63 -14.74 8.62
C LYS A 205 -3.68 -13.29 8.11
N LEU A 206 -4.80 -12.87 7.52
CA LEU A 206 -4.98 -11.51 7.06
C LEU A 206 -4.89 -10.50 8.21
N ALA A 207 -5.55 -10.78 9.34
CA ALA A 207 -5.52 -9.91 10.51
C ALA A 207 -4.11 -9.76 11.09
N LYS A 208 -3.33 -10.84 11.15
CA LYS A 208 -1.90 -10.80 11.52
C LYS A 208 -1.12 -9.91 10.55
N PHE A 209 -1.27 -10.16 9.24
CA PHE A 209 -0.61 -9.37 8.20
C PHE A 209 -0.92 -7.87 8.36
N VAL A 210 -2.19 -7.45 8.36
CA VAL A 210 -2.57 -6.04 8.47
C VAL A 210 -2.54 -5.47 9.90
N LYS A 211 -2.10 -6.31 10.86
CA LYS A 211 -2.02 -6.08 12.31
C LYS A 211 -3.33 -5.58 12.93
N VAL A 212 -4.46 -6.16 12.53
CA VAL A 212 -5.78 -5.97 13.14
C VAL A 212 -5.94 -6.96 14.29
N VAL A 213 -6.36 -6.48 15.48
CA VAL A 213 -6.37 -7.29 16.70
C VAL A 213 -7.52 -8.31 16.77
N ARG A 214 -8.58 -8.12 15.98
CA ARG A 214 -9.77 -8.96 15.95
C ARG A 214 -10.01 -9.47 14.53
N PRO A 215 -9.77 -10.76 14.24
CA PRO A 215 -9.92 -11.34 12.91
C PRO A 215 -11.28 -11.10 12.25
N GLU A 216 -12.35 -11.01 13.05
CA GLU A 216 -13.71 -10.75 12.58
C GLU A 216 -13.86 -9.40 11.89
N GLN A 217 -12.94 -8.47 12.12
CA GLN A 217 -12.96 -7.15 11.47
C GLN A 217 -12.46 -7.17 10.03
N VAL A 218 -11.86 -8.27 9.58
CA VAL A 218 -11.38 -8.45 8.21
C VAL A 218 -12.04 -9.64 7.51
N SER A 219 -12.95 -10.35 8.18
CA SER A 219 -13.62 -11.54 7.63
C SER A 219 -14.42 -11.24 6.36
N HIS A 220 -14.98 -10.04 6.24
CA HIS A 220 -15.72 -9.62 5.05
C HIS A 220 -14.85 -9.40 3.81
N TYR A 221 -13.52 -9.42 3.96
CA TYR A 221 -12.57 -9.43 2.85
C TYR A 221 -12.15 -10.84 2.43
N ILE A 222 -12.56 -11.87 3.16
CA ILE A 222 -12.20 -13.25 2.84
C ILE A 222 -13.14 -13.75 1.75
N GLY A 223 -12.55 -14.12 0.62
CA GLY A 223 -13.28 -14.77 -0.46
C GLY A 223 -13.68 -16.16 -0.01
N TYR A 224 -14.97 -16.46 -0.07
CA TYR A 224 -15.48 -17.82 0.09
C TYR A 224 -16.47 -18.12 -1.01
N SER A 225 -16.06 -19.02 -1.91
CA SER A 225 -16.96 -19.69 -2.83
C SER A 225 -16.47 -21.13 -2.99
N TRP A 226 -17.37 -22.11 -2.86
CA TRP A 226 -16.99 -23.53 -2.96
C TRP A 226 -16.41 -23.85 -4.35
N GLN A 227 -16.83 -23.11 -5.38
CA GLN A 227 -16.28 -23.18 -6.73
C GLN A 227 -14.78 -22.84 -6.76
N GLU A 228 -14.28 -22.06 -5.80
CA GLU A 228 -12.86 -21.71 -5.68
C GLU A 228 -12.00 -22.85 -5.15
N GLN A 229 -12.62 -23.90 -4.59
CA GLN A 229 -11.95 -25.08 -4.06
C GLN A 229 -11.82 -26.21 -5.10
N LEU A 230 -12.36 -26.01 -6.32
CA LEU A 230 -12.28 -27.00 -7.38
C LEU A 230 -10.83 -27.15 -7.87
N LYS A 231 -10.33 -28.39 -7.90
CA LYS A 231 -8.95 -28.74 -8.30
C LYS A 231 -8.56 -28.26 -9.71
N ASN A 232 -9.54 -28.15 -10.60
CA ASN A 232 -9.32 -27.82 -12.01
C ASN A 232 -9.60 -26.34 -12.31
N LYS A 233 -9.69 -25.49 -11.28
CA LYS A 233 -9.97 -24.06 -11.48
C LYS A 233 -8.75 -23.40 -12.14
N GLU A 234 -8.97 -22.85 -13.34
CA GLU A 234 -8.01 -21.95 -13.97
C GLU A 234 -7.78 -20.71 -13.08
N LEU A 235 -6.53 -20.26 -13.01
CA LEU A 235 -6.20 -19.00 -12.34
C LEU A 235 -7.01 -17.88 -13.02
N LYS A 236 -7.86 -17.21 -12.23
CA LYS A 236 -8.77 -16.17 -12.75
C LYS A 236 -8.06 -14.86 -13.13
N VAL A 237 -6.73 -14.81 -13.09
CA VAL A 237 -5.97 -13.57 -13.19
C VAL A 237 -4.93 -13.65 -14.31
N ASP A 238 -4.89 -12.61 -15.14
CA ASP A 238 -3.93 -12.44 -16.21
C ASP A 238 -2.53 -12.10 -15.64
N PHE A 239 -1.51 -12.86 -16.06
CA PHE A 239 -0.11 -12.63 -15.71
C PHE A 239 0.71 -12.02 -16.84
N GLY A 240 0.18 -11.98 -18.07
CA GLY A 240 0.89 -11.52 -19.26
C GLY A 240 1.28 -10.04 -19.22
N TRP A 241 0.55 -9.24 -18.43
CA TRP A 241 0.87 -7.83 -18.24
C TRP A 241 2.15 -7.59 -17.42
N ILE A 242 2.50 -8.49 -16.50
CA ILE A 242 3.60 -8.30 -15.54
C ILE A 242 4.92 -8.11 -16.28
N GLU A 243 5.24 -9.01 -17.21
CA GLU A 243 6.53 -8.97 -17.93
C GLU A 243 6.66 -7.73 -18.79
N LYS A 244 5.54 -7.28 -19.39
CA LYS A 244 5.50 -6.04 -20.16
C LYS A 244 5.82 -4.84 -19.27
N GLU A 245 5.09 -4.67 -18.16
CA GLU A 245 5.27 -3.50 -17.29
C GLU A 245 6.64 -3.50 -16.63
N VAL A 246 7.13 -4.66 -16.17
CA VAL A 246 8.49 -4.77 -15.62
C VAL A 246 9.53 -4.37 -16.66
N ARG A 247 9.39 -4.82 -17.92
CA ARG A 247 10.31 -4.43 -18.99
C ARG A 247 10.32 -2.92 -19.22
N GLU A 248 9.16 -2.28 -19.20
CA GLU A 248 9.04 -0.82 -19.34
C GLU A 248 9.70 -0.07 -18.19
N ILE A 249 9.52 -0.54 -16.94
CA ILE A 249 10.20 0.05 -15.77
C ILE A 249 11.72 -0.11 -15.89
N LYS A 250 12.20 -1.32 -16.21
CA LYS A 250 13.64 -1.59 -16.39
C LYS A 250 14.25 -0.71 -17.48
N LYS A 251 13.51 -0.43 -18.56
CA LYS A 251 13.96 0.46 -19.63
C LYS A 251 14.21 1.87 -19.09
N ARG A 252 13.28 2.43 -18.31
CA ARG A 252 13.45 3.76 -17.68
C ARG A 252 14.65 3.80 -16.74
N MET A 253 14.81 2.78 -15.90
CA MET A 253 15.96 2.66 -15.00
C MET A 253 17.30 2.60 -15.77
N LYS A 254 17.35 1.92 -16.92
CA LYS A 254 18.56 1.88 -17.77
C LYS A 254 18.86 3.22 -18.43
N GLU A 255 17.83 3.96 -18.87
CA GLU A 255 17.98 5.32 -19.39
C GLU A 255 18.54 6.29 -18.32
N GLU A 256 18.44 5.92 -17.04
CA GLU A 256 18.98 6.65 -15.88
C GLU A 256 20.36 6.15 -15.43
N GLY A 257 20.94 5.17 -16.12
CA GLY A 257 22.28 4.65 -15.82
C GLY A 257 22.36 3.60 -14.72
N ILE A 258 21.22 3.07 -14.25
CA ILE A 258 21.20 1.97 -13.26
C ILE A 258 21.50 0.64 -13.96
N LYS A 259 22.30 -0.21 -13.31
CA LYS A 259 22.47 -1.62 -13.70
C LYS A 259 21.26 -2.43 -13.22
N VAL A 260 20.51 -3.03 -14.16
CA VAL A 260 19.22 -3.74 -13.93
C VAL A 260 19.21 -5.13 -14.55
#